data_AF-A0AB38P9M2-F1
#
_entry.id   AF-A0AB38P9M2-F1
#
_cell.length_a   1.000
_cell.length_b   1.000
_cell.length_c   1.000
_cell.angle_alpha   90.00
_cell.angle_beta   90.00
_cell.angle_gamma   90.00
#
_symmetry.space_group_name_H-M   'P 1'
#
loop_
_entity.id
_entity.type
_entity.pdbx_description
1 polymer ?
#
loop_
_entity_poly.entity_id
_entity_poly.type
_entity_poly.pdbx_seq_one_letter_code
_entity_poly.pdbx_strand_id
1 'polypeptide(L)'
;MAGGLPVTIIATVLKSGGEYHPEHVQRLHEQFYGLPSVCLSDVDVPDVDTLPLRYSWPGWFAKMELFNPDLIHEDILYFDLDTLITSNPESYMHDDRFRMLSDFYHPEKPASGMMFIPQGEKTRIWKAWTAHPQKWMGECRGDQDVLETICGRDIARFCDNVKSYKVHVAAPGMPGWHSRRSRGNGSIPPETDVLCFHGYPRPWNIECHSFSTPL
;
A
#
# COMPACT_ATOMS: atom_id res chain seq x y z
N MET A 1 -1.76 -31.19 16.29
CA MET A 1 -2.08 -30.39 15.09
C MET A 1 -0.99 -29.35 14.97
N ALA A 2 -0.09 -29.49 14.00
CA ALA A 2 1.00 -28.54 13.81
C ALA A 2 0.38 -27.22 13.31
N GLY A 3 0.24 -26.24 14.21
CA GLY A 3 -0.12 -24.88 13.84
C GLY A 3 1.07 -24.27 13.13
N GLY A 4 1.05 -24.32 11.79
CA GLY A 4 1.90 -23.43 11.00
C GLY A 4 1.54 -21.99 11.36
N LEU A 5 2.54 -21.11 11.36
CA LEU A 5 2.28 -19.67 11.40
C LEU A 5 1.25 -19.33 10.30
N PRO A 6 0.33 -18.38 10.55
CA PRO A 6 -0.52 -17.88 9.48
C PRO A 6 0.36 -17.53 8.28
N VAL A 7 0.02 -18.06 7.11
CA VAL A 7 0.70 -17.65 5.88
C VAL A 7 0.25 -16.22 5.63
N THR A 8 1.20 -15.29 5.54
CA THR A 8 0.93 -13.92 5.09
C THR A 8 1.09 -13.86 3.58
N ILE A 9 0.19 -13.15 2.90
CA ILE A 9 0.27 -12.87 1.47
C ILE A 9 0.47 -11.38 1.22
N ILE A 10 1.25 -11.03 0.20
CA ILE A 10 1.35 -9.65 -0.26
C ILE A 10 0.14 -9.34 -1.16
N ALA A 11 -0.57 -8.25 -0.90
CA ALA A 11 -1.70 -7.84 -1.72
C ALA A 11 -1.48 -6.48 -2.37
N THR A 12 -2.04 -6.33 -3.57
CA THR A 12 -2.22 -5.05 -4.26
C THR A 12 -3.66 -4.93 -4.74
N VAL A 13 -4.12 -3.73 -5.08
CA VAL A 13 -5.47 -3.51 -5.62
C VAL A 13 -5.36 -2.69 -6.90
N LEU A 14 -5.90 -3.20 -8.00
CA LEU A 14 -6.07 -2.49 -9.26
C LEU A 14 -7.57 -2.33 -9.55
N LYS A 15 -8.04 -1.07 -9.58
CA LYS A 15 -9.37 -0.74 -10.09
C LYS A 15 -9.23 -0.05 -11.44
N SER A 16 -9.75 -0.65 -12.49
CA SER A 16 -9.71 -0.11 -13.85
C SER A 16 -10.44 1.24 -13.97
N GLY A 17 -10.08 2.01 -15.00
CA GLY A 17 -10.62 3.35 -15.27
C GLY A 17 -9.84 4.50 -14.62
N GLY A 18 -8.77 4.20 -13.87
CA GLY A 18 -7.81 5.18 -13.36
C GLY A 18 -6.54 5.28 -14.21
N GLU A 19 -5.51 5.90 -13.63
CA GLU A 19 -4.16 6.02 -14.24
C GLU A 19 -3.32 4.74 -14.12
N TYR A 20 -3.75 3.79 -13.28
CA TYR A 20 -3.05 2.54 -13.07
C TYR A 20 -3.54 1.47 -14.04
N HIS A 21 -2.59 0.70 -14.57
CA HIS A 21 -2.82 -0.36 -15.55
C HIS A 21 -2.14 -1.65 -15.09
N PRO A 22 -2.47 -2.81 -15.71
CA PRO A 22 -1.84 -4.09 -15.39
C PRO A 22 -0.30 -4.04 -15.35
N GLU A 23 0.36 -3.29 -16.23
CA GLU A 23 1.83 -3.18 -16.22
C GLU A 23 2.40 -2.57 -14.93
N HIS A 24 1.64 -1.74 -14.22
CA HIS A 24 2.07 -1.15 -12.95
C HIS A 24 1.98 -2.17 -11.81
N VAL A 25 1.00 -3.07 -11.87
CA VAL A 25 0.90 -4.21 -10.94
C VAL A 25 2.08 -5.15 -11.19
N GLN A 26 2.29 -5.57 -12.44
CA GLN A 26 3.37 -6.48 -12.82
C GLN A 26 4.73 -5.97 -12.33
N ARG A 27 5.07 -4.71 -12.63
CA ARG A 27 6.33 -4.08 -12.19
C ARG A 27 6.51 -4.07 -10.67
N LEU A 28 5.44 -3.89 -9.90
CA LEU A 28 5.52 -3.94 -8.44
C LEU A 28 5.71 -5.39 -7.95
N HIS A 29 4.98 -6.34 -8.52
CA HIS A 29 5.04 -7.76 -8.14
C HIS A 29 6.40 -8.40 -8.44
N GLU A 30 7.08 -7.98 -9.51
CA GLU A 30 8.47 -8.37 -9.81
C GLU A 30 9.44 -8.05 -8.66
N GLN A 31 9.11 -7.09 -7.81
CA GLN A 31 9.96 -6.64 -6.70
C GLN A 31 9.67 -7.38 -5.38
N PHE A 32 8.76 -8.36 -5.36
CA PHE A 32 8.40 -9.12 -4.15
C PHE A 32 9.27 -10.35 -3.90
N TYR A 33 10.39 -10.52 -4.61
CA TYR A 33 11.37 -11.58 -4.34
C TYR A 33 10.79 -13.01 -4.35
N GLY A 34 9.72 -13.24 -5.13
CA GLY A 34 9.03 -14.54 -5.20
C GLY A 34 8.16 -14.87 -3.98
N LEU A 35 7.95 -13.92 -3.08
CA LEU A 35 7.00 -14.07 -1.97
C LEU A 35 5.57 -14.23 -2.50
N PRO A 36 4.69 -14.99 -1.80
CA PRO A 36 3.31 -15.14 -2.20
C PRO A 36 2.63 -13.78 -2.34
N SER A 37 2.03 -13.53 -3.51
CA SER A 37 1.41 -12.24 -3.81
C SER A 37 0.16 -12.39 -4.68
N VAL A 38 -0.75 -11.44 -4.54
CA VAL A 38 -2.03 -11.41 -5.27
C VAL A 38 -2.46 -9.98 -5.59
N CYS A 39 -3.15 -9.80 -6.70
CA CYS A 39 -3.80 -8.54 -7.05
C CYS A 39 -5.33 -8.68 -7.01
N LEU A 40 -6.00 -7.83 -6.23
CA LEU A 40 -7.44 -7.66 -6.33
C LEU A 40 -7.74 -6.76 -7.52
N SER A 41 -8.41 -7.28 -8.54
CA SER A 41 -8.59 -6.55 -9.81
C SER A 41 -9.95 -6.81 -10.45
N ASP A 42 -10.47 -5.82 -11.20
CA ASP A 42 -11.63 -5.97 -12.08
C ASP A 42 -11.24 -6.20 -13.56
N VAL A 43 -9.95 -6.29 -13.83
CA VAL A 43 -9.36 -6.63 -15.13
C VAL A 43 -8.30 -7.71 -14.96
N ASP A 44 -8.02 -8.45 -16.03
CA ASP A 44 -6.92 -9.43 -16.02
C ASP A 44 -5.56 -8.74 -15.87
N VAL A 45 -4.66 -9.36 -15.11
CA VAL A 45 -3.28 -8.92 -14.92
C VAL A 45 -2.39 -10.11 -15.27
N PRO A 46 -1.81 -10.14 -16.49
CA PRO A 46 -0.99 -11.27 -16.92
C PRO A 46 0.17 -11.52 -15.95
N ASP A 47 0.51 -12.80 -15.76
CA ASP A 47 1.64 -13.26 -14.93
C ASP A 47 1.55 -12.91 -13.42
N VAL A 48 0.39 -12.41 -12.96
CA VAL A 48 0.11 -12.12 -11.55
C VAL A 48 -1.15 -12.88 -11.14
N ASP A 49 -1.11 -13.53 -9.97
CA ASP A 49 -2.31 -14.15 -9.41
C ASP A 49 -3.35 -13.06 -9.11
N THR A 50 -4.56 -13.22 -9.66
CA THR A 50 -5.63 -12.24 -9.50
C THR A 50 -6.83 -12.81 -8.76
N LEU A 51 -7.40 -11.98 -7.88
CA LEU A 51 -8.72 -12.21 -7.30
C LEU A 51 -9.67 -11.14 -7.81
N PRO A 52 -10.87 -11.51 -8.30
CA PRO A 52 -11.80 -10.54 -8.84
C PRO A 52 -12.32 -9.62 -7.74
N LEU A 53 -12.34 -8.31 -8.01
CA LEU A 53 -13.13 -7.37 -7.22
C LEU A 53 -14.62 -7.78 -7.29
N ARG A 54 -15.25 -8.01 -6.14
CA ARG A 54 -16.65 -8.43 -6.00
C ARG A 54 -17.60 -7.23 -6.03
N TYR A 55 -17.12 -6.04 -5.70
CA TYR A 55 -17.89 -4.81 -5.64
C TYR A 55 -17.33 -3.75 -6.60
N SER A 56 -18.23 -2.96 -7.19
CA SER A 56 -17.90 -1.88 -8.10
C SER A 56 -17.59 -0.55 -7.38
N TRP A 57 -16.95 -0.61 -6.20
CA TRP A 57 -16.58 0.60 -5.46
C TRP A 57 -15.53 1.40 -6.25
N PRO A 58 -15.69 2.74 -6.34
CA PRO A 58 -14.87 3.56 -7.22
C PRO A 58 -13.50 3.86 -6.63
N GLY A 59 -12.49 3.90 -7.50
CA GLY A 59 -11.15 4.38 -7.19
C GLY A 59 -10.57 3.75 -5.93
N TRP A 60 -10.12 4.59 -5.01
CA TRP A 60 -9.49 4.20 -3.74
C TRP A 60 -10.36 3.29 -2.87
N PHE A 61 -11.69 3.40 -2.93
CA PHE A 61 -12.59 2.58 -2.12
C PHE A 61 -12.61 1.10 -2.50
N ALA A 62 -12.13 0.73 -3.69
CA ALA A 62 -11.92 -0.69 -4.06
C ALA A 62 -10.98 -1.40 -3.08
N LYS A 63 -10.06 -0.66 -2.45
CA LYS A 63 -9.12 -1.17 -1.43
C LYS A 63 -9.82 -1.75 -0.20
N MET A 64 -11.08 -1.37 0.05
CA MET A 64 -11.86 -1.92 1.18
C MET A 64 -12.12 -3.42 1.04
N GLU A 65 -12.02 -3.99 -0.17
CA GLU A 65 -12.12 -5.44 -0.41
C GLU A 65 -10.99 -6.24 0.25
N LEU A 66 -9.85 -5.64 0.58
CA LEU A 66 -8.78 -6.31 1.35
C LEU A 66 -9.28 -6.80 2.73
N PHE A 67 -10.30 -6.14 3.27
CA PHE A 67 -10.89 -6.48 4.55
C PHE A 67 -12.00 -7.52 4.42
N ASN A 68 -12.38 -7.94 3.20
CA ASN A 68 -13.39 -8.98 3.00
C ASN A 68 -12.87 -10.35 3.49
N PRO A 69 -13.38 -10.90 4.61
CA PRO A 69 -12.86 -12.13 5.18
C PRO A 69 -13.14 -13.38 4.33
N ASP A 70 -14.04 -13.27 3.35
CA ASP A 70 -14.39 -14.33 2.41
C ASP A 70 -13.59 -14.27 1.10
N LEU A 71 -12.69 -13.29 0.96
CA LEU A 71 -11.87 -13.10 -0.25
C LEU A 71 -10.42 -13.56 -0.04
N ILE A 72 -9.81 -13.18 1.07
CA ILE A 72 -8.46 -13.64 1.48
C ILE A 72 -8.54 -14.03 2.95
N HIS A 73 -8.14 -15.26 3.28
CA HIS A 73 -8.19 -15.78 4.65
C HIS A 73 -6.88 -15.54 5.42
N GLU A 74 -5.79 -15.32 4.71
CA GLU A 74 -4.43 -15.06 5.17
C GLU A 74 -4.29 -13.68 5.82
N ASP A 75 -3.22 -13.46 6.58
CA ASP A 75 -2.78 -12.11 6.90
C ASP A 75 -2.32 -11.41 5.61
N ILE A 76 -2.47 -10.08 5.53
CA ILE A 76 -2.12 -9.33 4.33
C ILE A 76 -1.03 -8.31 4.63
N LEU A 77 0.03 -8.31 3.82
CA LEU A 77 0.91 -7.15 3.66
C LEU A 77 0.51 -6.41 2.37
N TYR A 78 -0.07 -5.22 2.51
CA TYR A 78 -0.58 -4.43 1.40
C TYR A 78 0.39 -3.34 0.97
N PHE A 79 0.46 -3.08 -0.35
CA PHE A 79 1.12 -1.92 -0.94
C PHE A 79 0.23 -1.23 -1.98
N ASP A 80 0.18 0.11 -1.95
CA ASP A 80 -0.35 0.92 -3.06
C ASP A 80 0.55 0.75 -4.31
N LEU A 81 -0.04 0.90 -5.49
CA LEU A 81 0.65 0.70 -6.77
C LEU A 81 1.69 1.80 -7.11
N ASP A 82 1.76 2.88 -6.33
CA ASP A 82 2.82 3.89 -6.40
C ASP A 82 3.95 3.62 -5.40
N THR A 83 4.30 2.36 -5.21
CA THR A 83 5.38 1.93 -4.31
C THR A 83 6.57 1.37 -5.10
N LEU A 84 7.77 1.60 -4.58
CA LEU A 84 9.00 0.91 -4.99
C LEU A 84 9.53 0.12 -3.78
N ILE A 85 9.87 -1.15 -3.98
CA ILE A 85 10.47 -2.03 -2.98
C ILE A 85 11.97 -2.04 -3.22
N THR A 86 12.75 -1.62 -2.23
CA THR A 86 14.21 -1.48 -2.33
C THR A 86 14.96 -2.55 -1.55
N SER A 87 14.24 -3.34 -0.74
CA SER A 87 14.76 -4.47 0.05
C SER A 87 13.68 -5.55 0.19
N ASN A 88 14.07 -6.79 0.49
CA ASN A 88 13.12 -7.90 0.67
C ASN A 88 12.07 -7.56 1.76
N PRO A 89 10.76 -7.55 1.44
CA PRO A 89 9.73 -7.12 2.38
C PRO A 89 9.31 -8.18 3.41
N GLU A 90 9.93 -9.37 3.42
CA GLU A 90 9.61 -10.49 4.32
C GLU A 90 9.61 -10.08 5.81
N SER A 91 10.45 -9.14 6.22
CA SER A 91 10.48 -8.62 7.60
C SER A 91 9.18 -7.94 8.04
N TYR A 92 8.35 -7.48 7.09
CA TYR A 92 7.05 -6.86 7.34
C TYR A 92 5.88 -7.86 7.26
N MET A 93 6.15 -9.12 6.93
CA MET A 93 5.11 -10.14 6.76
C MET A 93 4.72 -10.84 8.07
N HIS A 94 5.36 -10.52 9.19
CA HIS A 94 5.08 -11.15 10.48
C HIS A 94 4.78 -10.10 11.55
N ASP A 95 3.49 -9.92 11.83
CA ASP A 95 3.00 -9.06 12.90
C ASP A 95 1.68 -9.60 13.46
N ASP A 96 1.27 -9.11 14.63
CA ASP A 96 -0.01 -9.45 15.26
C ASP A 96 -0.96 -8.24 15.33
N ARG A 97 -0.48 -7.04 14.97
CA ARG A 97 -1.26 -5.80 15.03
C ARG A 97 -1.59 -5.28 13.63
N PHE A 98 -2.78 -4.70 13.50
CA PHE A 98 -3.11 -3.89 12.32
C PHE A 98 -2.18 -2.67 12.27
N ARG A 99 -1.47 -2.52 11.15
CA ARG A 99 -0.51 -1.44 10.93
C ARG A 99 -0.83 -0.66 9.68
N MET A 100 -0.53 0.62 9.76
CA MET A 100 -0.61 1.58 8.65
C MET A 100 0.65 2.46 8.68
N LEU A 101 0.92 3.16 7.59
CA LEU A 101 1.95 4.20 7.58
C LEU A 101 1.56 5.36 8.52
N SER A 102 2.56 6.14 8.93
CA SER A 102 2.33 7.52 9.35
C SER A 102 2.24 8.37 8.08
N ASP A 103 1.25 9.27 7.99
CA ASP A 103 1.18 10.18 6.85
C ASP A 103 2.45 11.05 6.81
N PHE A 104 3.08 11.11 5.64
CA PHE A 104 4.40 11.75 5.49
C PHE A 104 4.36 13.28 5.67
N TYR A 105 3.19 13.91 5.60
CA TYR A 105 3.00 15.34 5.85
C TYR A 105 2.33 15.62 7.20
N HIS A 106 1.57 14.65 7.72
CA HIS A 106 0.82 14.71 8.96
C HIS A 106 1.07 13.46 9.80
N PRO A 107 2.26 13.28 10.40
CA PRO A 107 2.68 12.01 11.01
C PRO A 107 1.77 11.48 12.12
N GLU A 108 0.93 12.35 12.71
CA GLU A 108 -0.10 11.97 13.68
C GLU A 108 -1.28 11.19 13.08
N LYS A 109 -1.40 11.18 11.74
CA LYS A 109 -2.48 10.51 11.02
C LYS A 109 -1.99 9.21 10.37
N PRO A 110 -2.86 8.17 10.31
CA PRO A 110 -2.56 6.98 9.55
C PRO A 110 -2.54 7.26 8.04
N ALA A 111 -1.73 6.52 7.29
CA ALA A 111 -1.80 6.45 5.84
C ALA A 111 -1.87 5.01 5.31
N SER A 112 -2.68 4.78 4.27
CA SER A 112 -3.04 3.44 3.79
C SER A 112 -2.23 2.94 2.60
N GLY A 113 -1.15 3.63 2.25
CA GLY A 113 -0.27 3.24 1.13
C GLY A 113 0.58 1.99 1.39
N MET A 114 0.72 1.61 2.65
CA MET A 114 1.20 0.29 3.08
C MET A 114 0.44 -0.10 4.34
N MET A 115 0.00 -1.35 4.43
CA MET A 115 -0.72 -1.85 5.60
C MET A 115 -0.31 -3.28 5.93
N PHE A 116 -0.26 -3.64 7.20
CA PHE A 116 -0.29 -5.04 7.63
C PHE A 116 -1.66 -5.31 8.24
N ILE A 117 -2.42 -6.25 7.68
CA ILE A 117 -3.81 -6.54 8.03
C ILE A 117 -3.90 -7.97 8.55
N PRO A 118 -3.94 -8.16 9.89
CA PRO A 118 -4.23 -9.46 10.47
C PRO A 118 -5.62 -9.96 10.04
N GLN A 119 -5.74 -11.26 9.82
CA GLN A 119 -6.99 -11.96 9.53
C GLN A 119 -8.09 -11.58 10.54
N GLY A 120 -7.72 -11.49 11.83
CA GLY A 120 -8.66 -11.17 12.91
C GLY A 120 -9.29 -9.77 12.82
N GLU A 121 -8.64 -8.82 12.15
CA GLU A 121 -9.11 -7.44 12.03
C GLU A 121 -10.08 -7.23 10.85
N LYS A 122 -10.00 -8.10 9.84
CA LYS A 122 -10.79 -8.03 8.60
C LYS A 122 -12.29 -7.93 8.88
N THR A 123 -12.83 -8.85 9.69
CA THR A 123 -14.28 -8.94 9.95
C THR A 123 -14.84 -7.65 10.58
N ARG A 124 -14.12 -7.04 11.51
CA ARG A 124 -14.56 -5.81 12.19
C ARG A 124 -14.65 -4.65 11.21
N ILE A 125 -13.59 -4.43 10.43
CA ILE A 125 -13.50 -3.34 9.46
C ILE A 125 -14.49 -3.55 8.31
N TRP A 126 -14.60 -4.78 7.81
CA TRP A 126 -15.54 -5.14 6.74
C TRP A 126 -16.99 -4.91 7.13
N LYS A 127 -17.40 -5.33 8.33
CA LYS A 127 -18.77 -5.10 8.82
C LYS A 127 -19.08 -3.61 8.93
N ALA A 128 -18.15 -2.81 9.44
CA ALA A 128 -18.32 -1.36 9.56
C ALA A 128 -18.46 -0.69 8.19
N TRP A 129 -17.63 -1.08 7.21
CA TRP A 129 -17.71 -0.60 5.83
C TRP A 129 -19.02 -0.99 5.14
N THR A 130 -19.34 -2.28 5.12
CA THR A 130 -20.47 -2.84 4.37
C THR A 130 -21.83 -2.52 4.95
N ALA A 131 -21.92 -2.08 6.21
CA ALA A 131 -23.17 -1.59 6.78
C ALA A 131 -23.74 -0.40 5.99
N HIS A 132 -22.88 0.55 5.59
CA HIS A 132 -23.29 1.78 4.90
C HIS A 132 -22.21 2.31 3.92
N PRO A 133 -21.81 1.55 2.87
CA PRO A 133 -20.69 1.94 2.02
C PRO A 133 -20.91 3.28 1.29
N GLN A 134 -22.14 3.61 0.91
CA GLN A 134 -22.47 4.88 0.27
C GLN A 134 -22.27 6.08 1.20
N LYS A 135 -22.54 5.90 2.51
CA LYS A 135 -22.30 6.94 3.50
C LYS A 135 -20.80 7.23 3.59
N TRP A 136 -19.99 6.18 3.74
CA TRP A 136 -18.54 6.31 3.78
C TRP A 136 -18.00 7.00 2.54
N MET A 137 -18.42 6.58 1.34
CA MET A 137 -17.99 7.19 0.08
C MET A 137 -18.46 8.64 -0.10
N GLY A 138 -19.53 9.05 0.58
CA GLY A 138 -20.03 10.43 0.54
C GLY A 138 -19.37 11.36 1.58
N GLU A 139 -18.92 10.82 2.71
CA GLU A 139 -18.39 11.59 3.84
C GLU A 139 -16.86 11.58 3.92
N CYS A 140 -16.21 10.51 3.48
CA CYS A 140 -14.75 10.34 3.50
C CYS A 140 -14.13 10.68 2.14
N ARG A 141 -12.91 11.23 2.12
CA ARG A 141 -12.21 11.54 0.86
C ARG A 141 -11.67 10.32 0.15
N GLY A 142 -11.41 9.24 0.89
CA GLY A 142 -10.83 8.00 0.40
C GLY A 142 -10.77 6.93 1.49
N ASP A 143 -10.15 5.79 1.17
CA ASP A 143 -10.07 4.64 2.06
C ASP A 143 -9.30 4.93 3.38
N GLN A 144 -8.27 5.78 3.33
CA GLN A 144 -7.50 6.18 4.52
C GLN A 144 -8.37 6.88 5.58
N ASP A 145 -9.24 7.80 5.15
CA ASP A 145 -10.15 8.52 6.04
C ASP A 145 -11.17 7.56 6.67
N VAL A 146 -11.63 6.56 5.91
CA VAL A 146 -12.53 5.50 6.39
C VAL A 146 -11.82 4.68 7.49
N LEU A 147 -10.58 4.24 7.22
CA LEU A 147 -9.80 3.44 8.16
C LEU A 147 -9.45 4.23 9.43
N GLU A 148 -9.07 5.51 9.31
CA GLU A 148 -8.87 6.40 10.47
C GLU A 148 -10.15 6.48 11.32
N THR A 149 -11.32 6.60 10.67
CA THR A 149 -12.59 6.73 11.39
C THR A 149 -13.01 5.43 12.09
N ILE A 150 -12.83 4.28 11.45
CA ILE A 150 -13.21 2.97 12.00
C ILE A 150 -12.24 2.48 13.08
N CYS A 151 -10.95 2.75 12.91
CA CYS A 151 -9.89 2.17 13.74
C CYS A 151 -9.26 3.17 14.71
N GLY A 152 -9.54 4.47 14.56
CA GLY A 152 -8.94 5.54 15.36
C GLY A 152 -7.52 5.88 14.92
N ARG A 153 -6.86 6.78 15.66
CA ARG A 153 -5.49 7.21 15.37
C ARG A 153 -4.41 6.38 16.06
N ASP A 154 -4.75 5.62 17.08
CA ASP A 154 -3.82 4.80 17.87
C ASP A 154 -3.41 3.48 17.19
N ILE A 155 -3.75 3.31 15.90
CA ILE A 155 -3.31 2.18 15.06
C ILE A 155 -1.77 2.13 15.06
N ALA A 156 -1.22 0.92 15.13
CA ALA A 156 0.23 0.73 15.09
C ALA A 156 0.84 1.25 13.76
N ARG A 157 2.08 1.73 13.83
CA ARG A 157 2.79 2.33 12.68
C ARG A 157 3.95 1.45 12.24
N PHE A 158 4.29 1.52 10.95
CA PHE A 158 5.55 0.97 10.44
C PHE A 158 6.75 1.76 10.96
N CYS A 159 7.94 1.15 10.90
CA CYS A 159 9.19 1.78 11.28
C CYS A 159 9.66 2.80 10.24
N ASP A 160 10.73 3.52 10.58
CA ASP A 160 11.27 4.60 9.77
C ASP A 160 11.86 4.15 8.43
N ASN A 161 12.04 2.85 8.18
CA ASN A 161 12.60 2.33 6.92
C ASN A 161 11.65 2.46 5.72
N VAL A 162 10.38 2.82 5.96
CA VAL A 162 9.44 3.17 4.90
C VAL A 162 9.51 4.67 4.64
N LYS A 163 9.98 5.06 3.46
CA LYS A 163 10.23 6.46 3.10
C LYS A 163 9.26 6.95 2.04
N SER A 164 9.00 8.24 2.05
CA SER A 164 8.40 8.95 0.92
C SER A 164 9.45 9.48 -0.06
N TYR A 165 9.24 9.29 -1.36
CA TYR A 165 10.05 9.94 -2.40
C TYR A 165 10.09 11.46 -2.25
N LYS A 166 8.91 12.10 -2.15
CA LYS A 166 8.79 13.56 -2.10
C LYS A 166 9.42 14.17 -0.85
N VAL A 167 9.34 13.48 0.29
CA VAL A 167 9.87 13.99 1.56
C VAL A 167 11.35 13.66 1.72
N HIS A 168 11.78 12.45 1.38
CA HIS A 168 13.11 11.95 1.75
C HIS A 168 14.10 11.85 0.60
N VAL A 169 13.64 11.89 -0.65
CA VAL A 169 14.51 11.76 -1.85
C VAL A 169 14.57 13.08 -2.61
N ALA A 170 13.41 13.64 -2.97
CA ALA A 170 13.34 14.80 -3.85
C ALA A 170 14.17 16.00 -3.33
N ALA A 171 14.95 16.61 -4.22
CA ALA A 171 15.80 17.77 -3.97
C ALA A 171 15.48 18.92 -4.96
N PRO A 172 15.98 20.15 -4.72
CA PRO A 172 15.67 21.29 -5.59
C PRO A 172 15.93 20.98 -7.07
N GLY A 173 14.92 21.22 -7.90
CA GLY A 173 14.96 20.92 -9.34
C GLY A 173 14.44 19.53 -9.74
N MET A 174 14.18 18.63 -8.79
CA MET A 174 13.59 17.31 -9.08
C MET A 174 12.06 17.35 -9.07
N PRO A 175 11.39 16.48 -9.84
CA PRO A 175 9.95 16.30 -9.77
C PRO A 175 9.46 16.01 -8.34
N GLY A 176 8.32 16.59 -7.96
CA GLY A 176 7.74 16.38 -6.63
C GLY A 176 8.43 17.10 -5.47
N TRP A 177 9.55 17.80 -5.71
CA TRP A 177 10.21 18.62 -4.70
C TRP A 177 9.34 19.79 -4.25
N HIS A 178 9.35 20.06 -2.95
CA HIS A 178 8.67 21.20 -2.36
C HIS A 178 9.51 21.77 -1.22
N SER A 179 9.85 23.07 -1.29
CA SER A 179 10.78 23.75 -0.38
C SER A 179 10.50 23.58 1.11
N ARG A 180 9.23 23.40 1.50
CA ARG A 180 8.83 23.20 2.92
C ARG A 180 8.68 21.75 3.36
N ARG A 181 8.60 20.81 2.41
CA ARG A 181 8.20 19.41 2.69
C ARG A 181 9.31 18.42 2.35
N SER A 182 10.10 18.71 1.33
CA SER A 182 11.22 17.89 0.90
C SER A 182 12.46 18.18 1.72
N ARG A 183 13.14 17.12 2.16
CA ARG A 183 14.36 17.12 2.97
C ARG A 183 15.46 16.25 2.34
N GLY A 184 15.19 15.68 1.17
CA GLY A 184 16.13 14.82 0.45
C GLY A 184 17.22 15.61 -0.25
N ASN A 185 18.20 14.86 -0.75
CA ASN A 185 19.36 15.36 -1.49
C ASN A 185 19.45 14.79 -2.92
N GLY A 186 18.40 14.12 -3.38
CA GLY A 186 18.30 13.49 -4.69
C GLY A 186 18.66 12.00 -4.69
N SER A 187 19.07 11.45 -3.56
CA SER A 187 19.39 10.03 -3.40
C SER A 187 18.40 9.36 -2.46
N ILE A 188 18.21 8.04 -2.64
CA ILE A 188 17.47 7.23 -1.68
C ILE A 188 18.29 7.17 -0.38
N PRO A 189 17.72 7.53 0.79
CA PRO A 189 18.42 7.38 2.06
C PRO A 189 18.86 5.93 2.30
N PRO A 190 20.01 5.69 2.96
CA PRO A 190 20.35 4.35 3.43
C PRO A 190 19.22 3.75 4.29
N GLU A 191 19.14 2.42 4.34
CA GLU A 191 18.13 1.70 5.13
C GLU A 191 16.68 2.04 4.74
N THR A 192 16.46 2.34 3.45
CA THR A 192 15.12 2.41 2.87
C THR A 192 14.75 1.01 2.37
N ASP A 193 13.69 0.43 2.92
CA ASP A 193 13.15 -0.86 2.47
C ASP A 193 12.01 -0.68 1.48
N VAL A 194 11.23 0.39 1.67
CA VAL A 194 10.05 0.71 0.87
C VAL A 194 10.04 2.22 0.61
N LEU A 195 9.80 2.60 -0.65
CA LEU A 195 9.72 3.99 -1.09
C LEU A 195 8.35 4.29 -1.71
N CYS A 196 7.54 5.09 -1.02
CA CYS A 196 6.20 5.48 -1.45
C CYS A 196 6.22 6.76 -2.30
N PHE A 197 5.56 6.72 -3.46
CA PHE A 197 5.35 7.83 -4.40
C PHE A 197 3.93 8.38 -4.30
N HIS A 198 3.55 8.83 -3.10
CA HIS A 198 2.20 9.37 -2.87
C HIS A 198 1.93 10.63 -3.72
N GLY A 199 0.90 10.53 -4.56
CA GLY A 199 0.57 11.53 -5.58
C GLY A 199 1.60 11.61 -6.70
N TYR A 200 1.60 12.72 -7.46
CA TYR A 200 2.65 12.93 -8.45
C TYR A 200 3.97 13.38 -7.82
N PRO A 201 5.13 12.93 -8.34
CA PRO A 201 5.31 12.02 -9.48
C PRO A 201 5.05 10.54 -9.14
N ARG A 202 4.68 9.73 -10.14
CA ARG A 202 4.59 8.26 -10.04
C ARG A 202 5.98 7.61 -10.23
N PRO A 203 6.18 6.35 -9.82
CA PRO A 203 7.47 5.67 -10.00
C PRO A 203 7.97 5.71 -11.45
N TRP A 204 7.08 5.49 -12.43
CA TRP A 204 7.41 5.50 -13.86
C TRP A 204 7.61 6.91 -14.46
N ASN A 205 7.40 7.98 -13.69
CA ASN A 205 7.72 9.35 -14.13
C ASN A 205 9.15 9.77 -13.80
N ILE A 206 9.88 8.98 -13.02
CA ILE A 206 11.26 9.29 -12.64
C ILE A 206 12.20 8.44 -13.48
N GLU A 207 13.09 9.08 -14.24
CA GLU A 207 14.12 8.38 -15.00
C GLU A 207 15.09 7.67 -14.05
N CYS A 208 15.24 6.36 -14.23
CA CYS A 208 16.19 5.52 -13.51
C CYS A 208 17.63 5.80 -13.96
N HIS A 209 18.17 6.98 -13.66
CA HIS A 209 19.61 7.24 -13.84
C HIS A 209 20.42 7.06 -12.55
N SER A 210 19.76 6.78 -11.42
CA SER A 210 20.41 6.69 -10.10
C SER A 210 19.95 5.52 -9.23
N PHE A 211 19.09 4.63 -9.72
CA PHE A 211 18.48 3.55 -8.91
C PHE A 211 19.11 2.17 -9.13
N SER A 212 20.37 2.11 -9.55
CA SER A 212 21.11 0.85 -9.58
C SER A 212 21.43 0.42 -8.15
N THR A 213 20.62 -0.47 -7.59
CA THR A 213 21.02 -1.35 -6.50
C THR A 213 22.19 -2.21 -7.00
N PRO A 214 23.34 -2.28 -6.28
CA PRO A 214 24.33 -3.30 -6.58
C PRO A 214 23.72 -4.67 -6.30
N LEU A 215 23.85 -5.56 -7.28
CA LEU A 215 23.60 -7.00 -7.17
C LEU A 215 24.34 -7.62 -5.98
#